data_AF-A0A9W7PML5-F1
#
_entry.id   AF-A0A9W7PML5-F1
#
_cell.length_a   1.000
_cell.length_b   1.000
_cell.length_c   1.000
_cell.angle_alpha   90.00
_cell.angle_beta   90.00
_cell.angle_gamma   90.00
#
_symmetry.space_group_name_H-M   'P 1'
#
loop_
_entity.id
_entity.type
_entity.pdbx_description
1 polymer ?
#
loop_
_entity_poly.entity_id
_entity_poly.type
_entity_poly.pdbx_seq_one_letter_code
_entity_poly.pdbx_strand_id
1 'polypeptide(L)'
;MQKERNKVFSNFIKGIYIHERQISPQCDSKNYNIKNIEDYWNESLYFDLNNLKDRIEKKNIPYEAFLGILHCRDTPSSKVELEWVTTLLEIIDNYNRDSIDYDLKDIGIFVLPFTEYFGKKVSQFILQLENGIINSNSIVKQLQNSLFIHLKDICSRSIVWDFHRRKKADGKDKEDYISYYINSFLKNKDYQQELLQELPVLARALVEITSQAIVNTTEIFKHYSDDYWEIKNIFFPNDKNISLEYIHLGLGDSHKNGKSVSILEFNNEKKVVYKPR
;
A
#
# COMPACT_ATOMS: atom_id res chain seq x y z
N MET A 1 3.83 23.47 -13.12
CA MET A 1 3.74 22.06 -13.55
C MET A 1 5.04 21.25 -13.38
N GLN A 2 6.04 21.26 -14.27
CA GLN A 2 7.22 20.36 -14.14
C GLN A 2 8.07 20.64 -12.88
N LYS A 3 8.31 21.93 -12.54
CA LYS A 3 9.06 22.32 -11.32
C LYS A 3 8.33 21.94 -10.03
N GLU A 4 7.00 22.07 -9.99
CA GLU A 4 6.18 21.68 -8.83
C GLU A 4 6.12 20.16 -8.68
N ARG A 5 5.97 19.44 -9.80
CA ARG A 5 6.04 17.96 -9.81
C ARG A 5 7.39 17.49 -9.27
N ASN A 6 8.50 18.08 -9.72
CA ASN A 6 9.84 17.74 -9.20
C ASN A 6 9.98 18.02 -7.69
N LYS A 7 9.37 19.10 -7.18
CA LYS A 7 9.35 19.41 -5.74
C LYS A 7 8.56 18.37 -4.95
N VAL A 8 7.39 17.96 -5.43
CA VAL A 8 6.56 16.92 -4.78
C VAL A 8 7.31 15.59 -4.73
N PHE A 9 7.95 15.19 -5.83
CA PHE A 9 8.76 13.96 -5.88
C PHE A 9 9.93 14.01 -4.88
N SER A 10 10.56 15.18 -4.71
CA SER A 10 11.66 15.35 -3.75
C SER A 10 11.21 15.15 -2.30
N ASN A 11 9.96 15.44 -1.95
CA ASN A 11 9.44 15.22 -0.59
C ASN A 11 9.25 13.72 -0.28
N PHE A 12 9.03 12.90 -1.31
CA PHE A 12 8.83 11.45 -1.16
C PHE A 12 10.13 10.64 -1.22
N ILE A 13 11.26 11.28 -1.52
CA ILE A 13 12.55 10.59 -1.75
C ILE A 13 13.02 9.78 -0.54
N LYS A 14 12.62 10.15 0.68
CA LYS A 14 12.94 9.39 1.90
C LYS A 14 12.20 8.05 2.00
N GLY A 15 11.14 7.85 1.20
CA GLY A 15 10.39 6.59 1.11
C GLY A 15 11.06 5.50 0.28
N ILE A 16 12.22 5.76 -0.33
CA ILE A 16 12.93 4.75 -1.13
C ILE A 16 13.65 3.71 -0.27
N TYR A 17 13.62 2.46 -0.72
CA TYR A 17 14.34 1.35 -0.11
C TYR A 17 15.85 1.56 -0.25
N ILE A 18 16.62 0.96 0.65
CA ILE A 18 18.09 1.08 0.66
C ILE A 18 18.69 0.65 -0.69
N HIS A 19 18.17 -0.43 -1.28
CA HIS A 19 18.64 -0.93 -2.56
C HIS A 19 18.25 -0.04 -3.75
N GLU A 20 17.45 1.01 -3.58
CA GLU A 20 17.08 1.99 -4.60
C GLU A 20 17.85 3.31 -4.42
N ARG A 21 18.58 3.45 -3.31
CA ARG A 21 19.38 4.66 -3.01
C ARG A 21 20.68 4.67 -3.80
N GLN A 22 21.14 5.87 -4.09
CA GLN A 22 22.50 6.17 -4.50
C GLN A 22 23.06 7.31 -3.64
N ILE A 23 24.39 7.40 -3.55
CA ILE A 23 25.07 8.48 -2.83
C ILE A 23 24.78 9.79 -3.57
N SER A 24 24.18 10.75 -2.88
CA SER A 24 23.89 12.06 -3.46
C SER A 24 25.20 12.77 -3.82
N PRO A 25 25.31 13.40 -5.01
CA PRO A 25 26.46 14.23 -5.37
C PRO A 25 26.72 15.39 -4.38
N GLN A 26 25.69 15.77 -3.61
CA GLN A 26 25.74 16.85 -2.62
C GLN A 26 26.24 16.38 -1.25
N CYS A 27 26.38 15.07 -1.05
CA CYS A 27 26.87 14.51 0.21
C CYS A 27 28.40 14.50 0.22
N ASP A 28 29.02 15.04 1.28
CA ASP A 28 30.49 15.02 1.44
C ASP A 28 30.96 13.61 1.78
N SER A 29 31.25 12.81 0.75
CA SER A 29 31.76 11.45 0.88
C SER A 29 33.26 11.39 1.24
N LYS A 30 33.96 12.53 1.30
CA LYS A 30 35.42 12.56 1.53
C LYS A 30 35.82 12.52 3.01
N ASN A 31 34.89 12.81 3.93
CA ASN A 31 35.11 12.79 5.39
C ASN A 31 34.48 11.57 6.08
N TYR A 32 34.38 10.44 5.36
CA TYR A 32 33.70 9.25 5.86
C TYR A 32 34.58 8.41 6.78
N ASN A 33 34.39 8.51 8.09
CA ASN A 33 34.96 7.53 9.02
C ASN A 33 34.03 6.32 9.16
N ILE A 34 34.23 5.33 8.29
CA ILE A 34 33.55 4.01 8.27
C ILE A 34 33.42 3.44 9.69
N LYS A 35 34.52 3.50 10.45
CA LYS A 35 34.65 2.90 11.77
C LYS A 35 33.67 3.50 12.77
N ASN A 36 33.43 4.81 12.73
CA ASN A 36 32.50 5.46 13.65
C ASN A 36 31.03 5.04 13.43
N ILE A 37 30.64 4.70 12.19
CA ILE A 37 29.27 4.24 11.90
C ILE A 37 29.11 2.78 12.26
N GLU A 38 30.12 1.96 11.98
CA GLU A 38 30.17 0.58 12.46
C GLU A 38 30.12 0.53 14.00
N ASP A 39 30.90 1.35 14.69
CA ASP A 39 30.93 1.43 16.16
C ASP A 39 29.58 1.87 16.74
N TYR A 40 28.96 2.92 16.18
CA TYR A 40 27.62 3.36 16.60
C TYR A 40 26.55 2.26 16.42
N TRP A 41 26.60 1.53 15.31
CA TRP A 41 25.67 0.44 15.04
C TRP A 41 25.99 -0.81 15.88
N ASN A 42 27.27 -1.11 16.12
CA ASN A 42 27.70 -2.17 17.04
C ASN A 42 27.15 -1.97 18.45
N GLU A 43 27.19 -0.74 18.95
CA GLU A 43 26.66 -0.42 20.28
C GLU A 43 25.12 -0.45 20.32
N SER A 44 24.47 -0.16 19.18
CA SER A 44 23.00 -0.05 19.09
C SER A 44 22.30 -1.36 18.73
N LEU A 45 23.03 -2.35 18.20
CA LEU A 45 22.47 -3.58 17.66
C LEU A 45 22.81 -4.80 18.52
N TYR A 46 21.78 -5.57 18.88
CA TYR A 46 21.93 -6.88 19.50
C TYR A 46 22.23 -8.00 18.47
N PHE A 47 22.92 -7.71 17.35
CA PHE A 47 23.22 -8.71 16.32
C PHE A 47 24.60 -8.54 15.68
N ASP A 48 25.19 -9.66 15.27
CA ASP A 48 26.53 -9.76 14.67
C ASP A 48 26.62 -9.07 13.29
N LEU A 49 27.57 -8.14 13.15
CA LEU A 49 27.82 -7.41 11.90
C LEU A 49 28.25 -8.28 10.73
N ASN A 50 28.87 -9.44 10.96
CA ASN A 50 29.22 -10.35 9.88
C ASN A 50 27.96 -10.84 9.15
N ASN A 51 26.89 -11.12 9.91
CA ASN A 51 25.58 -11.46 9.35
C ASN A 51 24.94 -10.28 8.60
N LEU A 52 25.25 -9.03 8.98
CA LEU A 52 24.79 -7.85 8.25
C LEU A 52 25.43 -7.77 6.87
N LYS A 53 26.76 -7.88 6.84
CA LYS A 53 27.54 -7.80 5.61
C LYS A 53 27.07 -8.84 4.60
N ASP A 54 26.96 -10.09 5.02
CA ASP A 54 26.45 -11.19 4.19
C ASP A 54 25.04 -10.93 3.67
N ARG A 55 24.15 -10.34 4.50
CA ARG A 55 22.78 -10.01 4.09
C ARG A 55 22.72 -8.87 3.07
N ILE A 56 23.56 -7.87 3.22
CA ILE A 56 23.64 -6.71 2.32
C ILE A 56 24.23 -7.11 0.97
N GLU A 57 25.28 -7.93 0.97
CA GLU A 57 25.88 -8.45 -0.26
C GLU A 57 24.92 -9.37 -1.03
N LYS A 58 24.12 -10.20 -0.33
CA LYS A 58 23.02 -10.97 -0.94
C LYS A 58 21.93 -10.12 -1.59
N LYS A 59 21.88 -8.82 -1.31
CA LYS A 59 20.98 -7.84 -1.96
C LYS A 59 21.67 -7.11 -3.12
N ASN A 60 22.85 -7.56 -3.55
CA ASN A 60 23.67 -6.94 -4.60
C ASN A 60 24.04 -5.48 -4.31
N ILE A 61 24.29 -5.17 -3.03
CA ILE A 61 24.80 -3.87 -2.60
C ILE A 61 26.18 -4.11 -1.99
N PRO A 62 27.27 -3.52 -2.54
CA PRO A 62 28.57 -3.55 -1.88
C PRO A 62 28.49 -2.92 -0.49
N TYR A 63 29.17 -3.52 0.49
CA TYR A 63 29.08 -3.07 1.88
C TYR A 63 29.54 -1.61 2.05
N GLU A 64 30.57 -1.17 1.33
CA GLU A 64 31.02 0.23 1.33
C GLU A 64 29.97 1.18 0.76
N ALA A 65 29.26 0.75 -0.29
CA ALA A 65 28.17 1.54 -0.87
C ALA A 65 26.98 1.67 0.11
N PHE A 66 26.66 0.61 0.84
CA PHE A 66 25.66 0.62 1.90
C PHE A 66 26.02 1.61 3.01
N LEU A 67 27.27 1.59 3.47
CA LEU A 67 27.80 2.51 4.47
C LEU A 67 27.71 3.98 4.00
N GLY A 68 28.07 4.26 2.75
CA GLY A 68 27.88 5.58 2.14
C GLY A 68 26.42 6.02 2.08
N ILE A 69 25.49 5.11 1.76
CA ILE A 69 24.03 5.37 1.80
C ILE A 69 23.56 5.72 3.21
N LEU A 70 24.08 5.03 4.24
CA LEU A 70 23.76 5.32 5.64
C LEU A 70 24.31 6.69 6.08
N HIS A 71 25.49 7.07 5.60
CA HIS A 71 26.05 8.40 5.85
C HIS A 71 25.11 9.51 5.36
N CYS A 72 24.66 9.36 4.12
CA CYS A 72 23.84 10.34 3.42
C CYS A 72 22.34 10.12 3.68
N ARG A 73 21.96 9.52 4.82
CA ARG A 73 20.57 9.14 5.13
C ARG A 73 19.59 10.31 5.09
N ASP A 74 20.06 11.51 5.38
CA ASP A 74 19.25 12.73 5.45
C ASP A 74 19.04 13.40 4.08
N THR A 75 19.88 13.07 3.09
CA THR A 75 19.84 13.58 1.72
C THR A 75 19.86 12.44 0.69
N PRO A 76 18.88 11.50 0.74
CA PRO A 76 18.91 10.35 -0.16
C PRO A 76 18.64 10.78 -1.60
N SER A 77 19.30 10.10 -2.54
CA SER A 77 19.04 10.22 -3.97
C SER A 77 18.59 8.87 -4.51
N SER A 78 17.66 8.88 -5.47
CA SER A 78 17.13 7.67 -6.09
C SER A 78 17.92 7.31 -7.34
N LYS A 79 18.21 6.02 -7.51
CA LYS A 79 18.74 5.47 -8.77
C LYS A 79 17.65 4.94 -9.71
N VAL A 80 16.40 4.88 -9.23
CA VAL A 80 15.23 4.39 -9.97
C VAL A 80 14.17 5.49 -10.10
N GLU A 81 13.30 5.35 -11.09
CA GLU A 81 12.11 6.19 -11.18
C GLU A 81 11.13 5.87 -10.05
N LEU A 82 10.49 6.92 -9.51
CA LEU A 82 9.54 6.79 -8.41
C LEU A 82 8.13 6.53 -8.92
N GLU A 83 7.92 5.42 -9.63
CA GLU A 83 6.61 5.08 -10.22
C GLU A 83 5.49 5.08 -9.18
N TRP A 84 5.77 4.59 -7.96
CA TRP A 84 4.83 4.59 -6.85
C TRP A 84 4.36 6.00 -6.45
N VAL A 85 5.19 7.04 -6.64
CA VAL A 85 4.79 8.43 -6.39
C VAL A 85 3.82 8.90 -7.47
N THR A 86 4.01 8.50 -8.73
CA THR A 86 3.05 8.77 -9.80
C THR A 86 1.70 8.13 -9.48
N THR A 87 1.69 6.87 -9.05
CA THR A 87 0.47 6.18 -8.61
C THR A 87 -0.16 6.85 -7.40
N LEU A 88 0.64 7.29 -6.42
CA LEU A 88 0.14 8.04 -5.26
C LEU A 88 -0.61 9.31 -5.67
N LEU A 89 -0.02 10.09 -6.59
CA LEU A 89 -0.64 11.31 -7.07
C LEU A 89 -1.92 11.02 -7.85
N GLU A 90 -1.94 9.96 -8.69
CA GLU A 90 -3.16 9.51 -9.37
C GLU A 90 -4.27 9.14 -8.36
N ILE A 91 -3.94 8.45 -7.28
CA ILE A 91 -4.88 8.07 -6.21
C ILE A 91 -5.46 9.32 -5.53
N ILE A 92 -4.61 10.25 -5.12
CA ILE A 92 -5.01 11.43 -4.34
C ILE A 92 -5.76 12.45 -5.21
N ASP A 93 -5.38 12.61 -6.49
CA ASP A 93 -5.98 13.59 -7.39
C ASP A 93 -7.33 13.17 -7.95
N ASN A 94 -7.55 11.87 -8.20
CA ASN A 94 -8.79 11.35 -8.80
C ASN A 94 -9.85 10.91 -7.77
N TYR A 95 -9.61 11.16 -6.49
CA TYR A 95 -10.55 10.84 -5.43
C TYR A 95 -11.56 11.99 -5.23
N ASN A 96 -12.82 11.73 -5.58
CA ASN A 96 -13.91 12.66 -5.32
C ASN A 96 -14.41 12.48 -3.88
N ARG A 97 -14.21 13.49 -3.03
CA ARG A 97 -14.58 13.44 -1.61
C ARG A 97 -16.06 13.73 -1.37
N ASP A 98 -16.72 14.37 -2.32
CA ASP A 98 -18.11 14.82 -2.18
C ASP A 98 -19.13 13.70 -2.43
N SER A 99 -18.69 12.58 -2.99
CA SER A 99 -19.55 11.44 -3.35
C SER A 99 -19.68 10.36 -2.28
N ILE A 100 -19.09 10.54 -1.10
CA ILE A 100 -19.07 9.50 -0.06
C ILE A 100 -20.00 9.88 1.09
N ASP A 101 -20.85 8.93 1.45
CA ASP A 101 -21.79 9.05 2.57
C ASP A 101 -21.01 9.25 3.89
N TYR A 102 -21.22 10.40 4.52
CA TYR A 102 -20.30 11.00 5.47
C TYR A 102 -20.38 10.46 6.91
N ASP A 103 -21.03 9.32 7.13
CA ASP A 103 -21.21 8.74 8.47
C ASP A 103 -19.97 8.01 9.01
N LEU A 104 -18.92 7.84 8.21
CA LEU A 104 -17.62 7.36 8.69
C LEU A 104 -16.94 8.40 9.58
N LYS A 105 -17.19 8.35 10.89
CA LYS A 105 -16.47 9.13 11.93
C LYS A 105 -15.21 8.42 12.42
N ASP A 106 -14.46 7.84 11.49
CA ASP A 106 -13.33 6.96 11.79
C ASP A 106 -12.06 7.42 11.07
N ILE A 107 -10.90 7.15 11.66
CA ILE A 107 -9.58 7.43 11.07
C ILE A 107 -9.37 6.73 9.73
N GLY A 108 -10.17 5.69 9.44
CA GLY A 108 -10.21 5.01 8.15
C GLY A 108 -10.53 5.92 6.96
N ILE A 109 -11.08 7.13 7.18
CA ILE A 109 -11.21 8.16 6.11
C ILE A 109 -9.87 8.39 5.39
N PHE A 110 -8.75 8.25 6.10
CA PHE A 110 -7.43 8.44 5.53
C PHE A 110 -7.11 7.48 4.35
N VAL A 111 -7.66 6.27 4.37
CA VAL A 111 -7.34 5.23 3.38
C VAL A 111 -8.40 5.09 2.28
N LEU A 112 -9.50 5.83 2.36
CA LEU A 112 -10.56 5.80 1.35
C LEU A 112 -10.10 6.10 -0.08
N PRO A 113 -9.16 7.05 -0.34
CA PRO A 113 -8.65 7.26 -1.70
C PRO A 113 -8.09 5.98 -2.33
N PHE A 114 -7.38 5.18 -1.53
CA PHE A 114 -6.75 3.95 -1.97
C PHE A 114 -7.78 2.84 -2.24
N THR A 115 -8.81 2.72 -1.40
CA THR A 115 -9.86 1.71 -1.56
C THR A 115 -10.79 2.04 -2.73
N GLU A 116 -11.07 3.32 -2.97
CA GLU A 116 -11.81 3.76 -4.16
C GLU A 116 -11.00 3.56 -5.44
N TYR A 117 -9.71 3.87 -5.42
CA TYR A 117 -8.83 3.59 -6.55
C TYR A 117 -8.80 2.08 -6.88
N PHE A 118 -8.64 1.23 -5.86
CA PHE A 118 -8.74 -0.22 -6.01
C PHE A 118 -10.07 -0.65 -6.64
N GLY A 119 -11.20 -0.18 -6.08
CA GLY A 119 -12.53 -0.54 -6.58
C GLY A 119 -12.74 -0.13 -8.03
N LYS A 120 -12.30 1.08 -8.41
CA LYS A 120 -12.35 1.55 -9.81
C LYS A 120 -11.55 0.65 -10.75
N LYS A 121 -10.30 0.33 -10.42
CA LYS A 121 -9.44 -0.52 -11.27
C LYS A 121 -9.98 -1.93 -11.40
N VAL A 122 -10.47 -2.52 -10.31
CA VAL A 122 -11.06 -3.86 -10.32
C VAL A 122 -12.37 -3.90 -11.11
N SER A 123 -13.28 -2.94 -10.91
CA SER A 123 -14.52 -2.84 -11.69
C SER A 123 -14.23 -2.67 -13.18
N GLN A 124 -13.26 -1.82 -13.54
CA GLN A 124 -12.83 -1.65 -14.94
C GLN A 124 -12.30 -2.96 -15.55
N PHE A 125 -11.59 -3.77 -14.78
CA PHE A 125 -11.12 -5.08 -15.23
C PHE A 125 -12.27 -6.06 -15.43
N ILE A 126 -13.21 -6.15 -14.48
CA ILE A 126 -14.37 -7.06 -14.58
C ILE A 126 -15.24 -6.75 -15.80
N LEU A 127 -15.38 -5.46 -16.17
CA LEU A 127 -16.13 -5.06 -17.38
C LEU A 127 -15.53 -5.60 -18.69
N GLN A 128 -14.28 -6.08 -18.68
CA GLN A 128 -13.62 -6.68 -19.84
C GLN A 128 -13.84 -8.19 -19.93
N LEU A 129 -14.44 -8.80 -18.90
CA LEU A 129 -14.67 -10.25 -18.81
C LEU A 129 -16.04 -10.63 -19.35
N GLU A 130 -16.32 -11.93 -19.44
CA GLU A 130 -17.62 -12.43 -19.87
C GLU A 130 -18.75 -11.90 -18.95
N ASN A 131 -19.86 -11.48 -19.54
CA ASN A 131 -20.97 -10.91 -18.78
C ASN A 131 -21.75 -12.01 -18.03
N GLY A 132 -22.12 -11.73 -16.78
CA GLY A 132 -23.00 -12.60 -15.99
C GLY A 132 -22.31 -13.72 -15.22
N ILE A 133 -21.01 -13.92 -15.38
CA ILE A 133 -20.25 -14.94 -14.62
C ILE A 133 -19.76 -14.44 -13.26
N ILE A 134 -19.78 -13.11 -13.02
CA ILE A 134 -19.33 -12.42 -11.80
C ILE A 134 -20.39 -11.40 -11.38
N ASN A 135 -20.79 -11.41 -10.11
CA ASN A 135 -21.55 -10.32 -9.51
C ASN A 135 -20.61 -9.18 -9.08
N SER A 136 -20.37 -8.25 -9.99
CA SER A 136 -19.34 -7.21 -9.83
C SER A 136 -19.58 -6.31 -8.61
N ASN A 137 -20.82 -5.87 -8.38
CA ASN A 137 -21.14 -4.88 -7.35
C ASN A 137 -20.91 -5.43 -5.94
N SER A 138 -21.35 -6.66 -5.65
CA SER A 138 -21.19 -7.28 -4.33
C SER A 138 -19.72 -7.59 -4.04
N ILE A 139 -19.03 -8.21 -4.99
CA ILE A 139 -17.63 -8.63 -4.82
C ILE A 139 -16.70 -7.43 -4.68
N VAL A 140 -16.83 -6.41 -5.55
CA VAL A 140 -15.94 -5.25 -5.47
C VAL A 140 -16.07 -4.56 -4.13
N LYS A 141 -17.30 -4.38 -3.63
CA LYS A 141 -17.53 -3.80 -2.30
C LYS A 141 -16.96 -4.66 -1.17
N GLN A 142 -17.10 -5.98 -1.25
CA GLN A 142 -16.50 -6.92 -0.28
C GLN A 142 -14.96 -6.77 -0.24
N LEU A 143 -14.33 -6.76 -1.42
CA LEU A 143 -12.88 -6.65 -1.54
C LEU A 143 -12.36 -5.27 -1.13
N GLN A 144 -13.07 -4.20 -1.46
CA GLN A 144 -12.77 -2.85 -0.99
C GLN A 144 -12.79 -2.78 0.54
N ASN A 145 -13.79 -3.39 1.19
CA ASN A 145 -13.88 -3.42 2.65
C ASN A 145 -12.72 -4.23 3.27
N SER A 146 -12.33 -5.35 2.67
CA SER A 146 -11.16 -6.12 3.11
C SER A 146 -9.88 -5.29 3.03
N LEU A 147 -9.66 -4.57 1.92
CA LEU A 147 -8.52 -3.68 1.75
C LEU A 147 -8.58 -2.49 2.72
N PHE A 148 -9.75 -1.91 2.96
CA PHE A 148 -9.96 -0.82 3.91
C PHE A 148 -9.47 -1.21 5.31
N ILE A 149 -9.89 -2.37 5.80
CA ILE A 149 -9.51 -2.88 7.12
C ILE A 149 -7.98 -3.03 7.22
N HIS A 150 -7.36 -3.62 6.19
CA HIS A 150 -5.92 -3.82 6.16
C HIS A 150 -5.14 -2.50 6.10
N LEU A 151 -5.48 -1.58 5.20
CA LEU A 151 -4.80 -0.29 5.09
C LEU A 151 -4.99 0.55 6.35
N LYS A 152 -6.18 0.52 6.96
CA LYS A 152 -6.47 1.17 8.24
C LYS A 152 -5.56 0.65 9.35
N ASP A 153 -5.36 -0.66 9.44
CA ASP A 153 -4.46 -1.27 10.42
C ASP A 153 -3.03 -0.75 10.25
N ILE A 154 -2.52 -0.76 9.01
CA ILE A 154 -1.18 -0.28 8.65
C ILE A 154 -0.97 1.19 9.03
N CYS A 155 -1.94 2.07 8.76
CA CYS A 155 -1.77 3.51 9.03
C CYS A 155 -2.15 3.92 10.46
N SER A 156 -2.89 3.10 11.20
CA SER A 156 -3.53 3.46 12.48
C SER A 156 -2.59 4.17 13.46
N ARG A 157 -1.41 3.59 13.72
CA ARG A 157 -0.42 4.13 14.67
C ARG A 157 0.12 5.50 14.24
N SER A 158 0.35 5.67 12.94
CA SER A 158 0.82 6.94 12.38
C SER A 158 -0.25 8.03 12.47
N ILE A 159 -1.50 7.69 12.21
CA ILE A 159 -2.62 8.65 12.31
C ILE A 159 -2.90 9.02 13.77
N VAL A 160 -2.78 8.07 14.70
CA VAL A 160 -2.89 8.34 16.15
C VAL A 160 -1.75 9.22 16.64
N TRP A 161 -0.52 8.99 16.18
CA TRP A 161 0.62 9.85 16.47
C TRP A 161 0.37 11.29 15.97
N ASP A 162 -0.08 11.45 14.72
CA ASP A 162 -0.37 12.77 14.16
C ASP A 162 -1.50 13.48 14.92
N PHE A 163 -2.55 12.74 15.30
CA PHE A 163 -3.62 13.23 16.15
C PHE A 163 -3.09 13.83 17.47
N HIS A 164 -2.24 13.10 18.20
CA HIS A 164 -1.68 13.59 19.46
C HIS A 164 -0.75 14.78 19.26
N ARG A 165 0.04 14.79 18.18
CA ARG A 165 0.89 15.91 17.80
C ARG A 165 0.06 17.18 17.57
N ARG A 166 -1.04 17.08 16.81
CA ARG A 166 -1.96 18.19 16.52
C ARG A 166 -2.72 18.64 17.76
N LYS A 167 -3.24 17.71 18.56
CA LYS A 167 -3.93 18.02 19.82
C LYS A 167 -3.06 18.86 20.75
N LYS A 168 -1.76 18.51 20.86
CA LYS A 168 -0.80 19.26 21.67
C LYS A 168 -0.52 20.66 21.10
N ALA A 169 -0.41 20.80 19.78
CA ALA A 169 -0.15 22.07 19.12
C ALA A 169 -1.35 23.05 19.22
N ASP A 170 -2.58 22.55 19.10
CA ASP A 170 -3.79 23.37 19.15
C ASP A 170 -4.16 23.84 20.56
N GLY A 171 -3.51 23.31 21.60
CA GLY A 171 -3.60 23.80 22.97
C GLY A 171 -4.99 23.65 23.62
N LYS A 172 -5.85 22.76 23.11
CA LYS A 172 -7.22 22.57 23.63
C LYS A 172 -7.52 21.11 23.94
N ASP A 173 -7.88 20.83 25.20
CA ASP A 173 -8.72 19.68 25.53
C ASP A 173 -10.17 20.03 25.13
N LYS A 174 -10.49 19.83 23.85
CA LYS A 174 -11.90 19.75 23.43
C LYS A 174 -12.35 18.32 23.61
N GLU A 175 -13.47 18.11 24.29
CA GLU A 175 -14.11 16.79 24.41
C GLU A 175 -14.32 16.13 23.02
N ASP A 176 -14.54 16.95 21.98
CA ASP A 176 -14.73 16.52 20.59
C ASP A 176 -13.50 16.71 19.66
N TYR A 177 -12.28 16.77 20.19
CA TYR A 177 -11.10 17.02 19.35
C TYR A 177 -10.89 15.93 18.28
N ILE A 178 -11.30 14.68 18.52
CA ILE A 178 -11.26 13.60 17.51
C ILE A 178 -12.17 13.94 16.32
N SER A 179 -13.41 14.35 16.59
CA SER A 179 -14.35 14.77 15.55
C SER A 179 -13.83 15.97 14.77
N TYR A 180 -13.21 16.94 15.45
CA TYR A 180 -12.55 18.06 14.78
C TYR A 180 -11.37 17.61 13.91
N TYR A 181 -10.51 16.74 14.44
CA TYR A 181 -9.38 16.19 13.71
C TYR A 181 -9.80 15.47 12.43
N ILE A 182 -10.78 14.58 12.54
CA ILE A 182 -11.30 13.84 11.39
C ILE A 182 -11.92 14.78 10.37
N ASN A 183 -12.79 15.71 10.80
CA ASN A 183 -13.55 16.55 9.88
C ASN A 183 -12.75 17.70 9.26
N SER A 184 -11.78 18.26 9.98
CA SER A 184 -11.01 19.43 9.52
C SER A 184 -9.66 19.08 8.93
N PHE A 185 -9.03 17.98 9.38
CA PHE A 185 -7.71 17.57 8.89
C PHE A 185 -7.81 16.32 8.00
N LEU A 186 -8.32 15.19 8.51
CA LEU A 186 -8.31 13.96 7.71
C LEU A 186 -9.22 14.01 6.48
N LYS A 187 -10.27 14.83 6.46
CA LYS A 187 -11.08 15.06 5.25
C LYS A 187 -10.41 16.02 4.25
N ASN A 188 -9.46 16.84 4.70
CA ASN A 188 -8.78 17.83 3.86
C ASN A 188 -7.72 17.14 2.97
N LYS A 189 -7.83 17.33 1.66
CA LYS A 189 -6.92 16.72 0.66
C LYS A 189 -5.47 17.19 0.86
N ASP A 190 -5.26 18.49 0.99
CA ASP A 190 -3.93 19.07 1.11
C ASP A 190 -3.26 18.57 2.39
N TYR A 191 -4.02 18.48 3.48
CA TYR A 191 -3.52 17.91 4.73
C TYR A 191 -3.10 16.44 4.60
N GLN A 192 -3.92 15.60 3.96
CA GLN A 192 -3.53 14.21 3.72
C GLN A 192 -2.25 14.12 2.90
N GLN A 193 -2.12 14.96 1.87
CA GLN A 193 -0.93 15.01 1.04
C GLN A 193 0.30 15.47 1.83
N GLU A 194 0.18 16.49 2.68
CA GLU A 194 1.24 16.93 3.60
C GLU A 194 1.64 15.81 4.55
N LEU A 195 0.69 15.13 5.19
CA LEU A 195 0.96 14.03 6.11
C LEU A 195 1.67 12.85 5.42
N LEU A 196 1.28 12.51 4.18
CA LEU A 196 1.95 11.49 3.37
C LEU A 196 3.37 11.91 2.97
N GLN A 197 3.61 13.19 2.72
CA GLN A 197 4.95 13.72 2.45
C GLN A 197 5.84 13.69 3.70
N GLU A 198 5.27 13.94 4.88
CA GLU A 198 5.97 13.78 6.16
C GLU A 198 6.24 12.31 6.50
N LEU A 199 5.37 11.40 6.04
CA LEU A 199 5.46 9.96 6.27
C LEU A 199 5.63 9.19 4.94
N PRO A 200 6.72 9.41 4.18
CA PRO A 200 6.85 8.88 2.82
C PRO A 200 6.98 7.35 2.77
N VAL A 201 7.45 6.72 3.84
CA VAL A 201 7.47 5.25 3.98
C VAL A 201 6.05 4.69 4.12
N LEU A 202 5.18 5.35 4.89
CA LEU A 202 3.77 4.98 4.99
C LEU A 202 3.07 5.19 3.64
N ALA A 203 3.32 6.33 2.99
CA ALA A 203 2.74 6.63 1.69
C ALA A 203 3.06 5.55 0.66
N ARG A 204 4.34 5.14 0.58
CA ARG A 204 4.77 4.05 -0.27
C ARG A 204 4.11 2.71 0.09
N ALA A 205 4.08 2.35 1.37
CA ALA A 205 3.48 1.10 1.82
C ALA A 205 2.01 1.00 1.42
N LEU A 206 1.23 2.08 1.57
CA LEU A 206 -0.17 2.12 1.15
C LEU A 206 -0.31 1.91 -0.36
N VAL A 207 0.52 2.58 -1.18
CA VAL A 207 0.52 2.41 -2.64
C VAL A 207 0.87 0.98 -3.05
N GLU A 208 1.92 0.40 -2.46
CA GLU A 208 2.37 -0.95 -2.79
C GLU A 208 1.31 -2.00 -2.41
N ILE A 209 0.72 -1.89 -1.23
CA ILE A 209 -0.37 -2.80 -0.80
C ILE A 209 -1.57 -2.68 -1.73
N THR A 210 -2.00 -1.46 -2.06
CA THR A 210 -3.12 -1.23 -3.00
C THR A 210 -2.81 -1.79 -4.39
N SER A 211 -1.62 -1.53 -4.92
CA SER A 211 -1.21 -2.01 -6.25
C SER A 211 -1.13 -3.53 -6.30
N GLN A 212 -0.57 -4.15 -5.25
CA GLN A 212 -0.50 -5.60 -5.14
C GLN A 212 -1.88 -6.23 -5.01
N ALA A 213 -2.80 -5.60 -4.26
CA ALA A 213 -4.18 -6.05 -4.16
C ALA A 213 -4.86 -6.03 -5.53
N ILE A 214 -4.69 -4.97 -6.32
CA ILE A 214 -5.22 -4.89 -7.70
C ILE A 214 -4.70 -6.06 -8.54
N VAL A 215 -3.37 -6.26 -8.56
CA VAL A 215 -2.73 -7.34 -9.34
C VAL A 215 -3.26 -8.71 -8.92
N ASN A 216 -3.28 -9.01 -7.62
CA ASN A 216 -3.74 -10.31 -7.12
C ASN A 216 -5.22 -10.56 -7.41
N THR A 217 -6.07 -9.56 -7.21
CA THR A 217 -7.52 -9.66 -7.46
C THR A 217 -7.81 -9.84 -8.95
N THR A 218 -7.19 -9.04 -9.81
CA THR A 218 -7.37 -9.14 -11.26
C THR A 218 -6.85 -10.46 -11.83
N GLU A 219 -5.76 -10.99 -11.30
CA GLU A 219 -5.27 -12.33 -11.64
C GLU A 219 -6.30 -13.42 -11.29
N ILE A 220 -6.90 -13.37 -10.09
CA ILE A 220 -7.96 -14.32 -9.69
C ILE A 220 -9.13 -14.25 -10.67
N PHE A 221 -9.63 -13.05 -10.98
CA PHE A 221 -10.74 -12.88 -11.91
C PHE A 221 -10.39 -13.36 -13.32
N LYS A 222 -9.16 -13.12 -13.76
CA LYS A 222 -8.67 -13.60 -15.05
C LYS A 222 -8.72 -15.11 -15.11
N HIS A 223 -8.09 -15.81 -14.17
CA HIS A 223 -8.08 -17.28 -14.14
C HIS A 223 -9.49 -17.84 -14.02
N TYR A 224 -10.33 -17.27 -13.15
CA TYR A 224 -11.73 -17.68 -13.03
C TYR A 224 -12.50 -17.52 -14.34
N SER A 225 -12.32 -16.39 -15.05
CA SER A 225 -12.99 -16.16 -16.33
C SER A 225 -12.47 -17.09 -17.42
N ASP A 226 -11.15 -17.31 -17.50
CA ASP A 226 -10.53 -18.16 -18.49
C ASP A 226 -10.97 -19.64 -18.31
N ASP A 227 -11.15 -20.09 -17.06
CA ASP A 227 -11.52 -21.47 -16.70
C ASP A 227 -13.03 -21.66 -16.41
N TYR A 228 -13.86 -20.63 -16.61
CA TYR A 228 -15.27 -20.61 -16.14
C TYR A 228 -16.07 -21.84 -16.59
N TRP A 229 -16.00 -22.20 -17.87
CA TRP A 229 -16.77 -23.30 -18.42
C TRP A 229 -16.34 -24.66 -17.88
N GLU A 230 -15.04 -24.85 -17.62
CA GLU A 230 -14.53 -26.07 -16.98
C GLU A 230 -15.00 -26.15 -15.53
N ILE A 231 -14.86 -25.07 -14.77
CA ILE A 231 -15.36 -24.96 -13.39
C ILE A 231 -16.86 -25.26 -13.34
N LYS A 232 -17.65 -24.65 -14.23
CA LYS A 232 -19.09 -24.89 -14.34
C LYS A 232 -19.40 -26.37 -14.59
N ASN A 233 -18.75 -26.99 -15.58
CA ASN A 233 -19.05 -28.37 -15.96
C ASN A 233 -18.66 -29.38 -14.88
N ILE A 234 -17.58 -29.13 -14.14
CA ILE A 234 -17.08 -30.04 -13.10
C ILE A 234 -17.87 -29.88 -11.79
N PHE A 235 -18.05 -28.66 -11.31
CA PHE A 235 -18.57 -28.39 -9.96
C PHE A 235 -20.08 -28.04 -9.96
N PHE A 236 -20.62 -27.64 -11.10
CA PHE A 236 -21.97 -27.07 -11.25
C PHE A 236 -22.76 -27.62 -12.45
N PRO A 237 -22.74 -28.94 -12.73
CA PRO A 237 -23.29 -29.48 -13.98
C PRO A 237 -24.80 -29.26 -14.17
N ASN A 238 -25.54 -29.07 -13.08
CA ASN A 238 -26.99 -28.85 -13.10
C ASN A 238 -27.39 -27.37 -12.97
N ASP A 239 -26.45 -26.47 -12.69
CA ASP A 239 -26.72 -25.06 -12.47
C ASP A 239 -26.61 -24.29 -13.81
N LYS A 240 -27.73 -23.69 -14.25
CA LYS A 240 -27.77 -22.96 -15.53
C LYS A 240 -27.08 -21.60 -15.45
N ASN A 241 -27.25 -20.90 -14.33
CA ASN A 241 -26.80 -19.52 -14.10
C ASN A 241 -25.92 -19.46 -12.83
N ILE A 242 -24.71 -20.03 -12.91
CA ILE A 242 -23.74 -19.95 -11.83
C ILE A 242 -22.91 -18.67 -11.98
N SER A 243 -22.88 -17.86 -10.92
CA SER A 243 -22.09 -16.63 -10.84
C SER A 243 -21.25 -16.61 -9.58
N LEU A 244 -20.05 -16.06 -9.68
CA LEU A 244 -19.22 -15.78 -8.52
C LEU A 244 -19.85 -14.63 -7.72
N GLU A 245 -20.03 -14.83 -6.41
CA GLU A 245 -20.65 -13.85 -5.50
C GLU A 245 -19.69 -13.30 -4.45
N TYR A 246 -18.70 -14.09 -4.02
CA TYR A 246 -17.71 -13.65 -3.05
C TYR A 246 -16.33 -14.25 -3.31
N ILE A 247 -15.30 -13.50 -2.94
CA ILE A 247 -13.92 -13.99 -2.89
C ILE A 247 -13.40 -13.77 -1.48
N HIS A 248 -13.20 -14.87 -0.75
CA HIS A 248 -12.60 -14.84 0.57
C HIS A 248 -11.08 -14.98 0.44
N LEU A 249 -10.38 -13.86 0.56
CA LEU A 249 -8.93 -13.76 0.51
C LEU A 249 -8.29 -14.09 1.88
N GLY A 250 -6.98 -14.40 1.88
CA GLY A 250 -6.19 -14.47 3.12
C GLY A 250 -6.36 -15.74 3.93
N LEU A 251 -6.75 -16.84 3.31
CA LEU A 251 -6.89 -18.14 3.98
C LEU A 251 -5.53 -18.86 3.97
N GLY A 252 -4.76 -18.68 5.03
CA GLY A 252 -3.44 -19.31 5.23
C GLY A 252 -2.25 -18.38 4.97
N ASP A 253 -1.05 -18.96 4.91
CA ASP A 253 0.19 -18.20 4.76
C ASP A 253 0.28 -17.52 3.38
N SER A 254 0.60 -16.23 3.40
CA SER A 254 0.87 -15.47 2.18
C SER A 254 2.25 -15.86 1.61
N HIS A 255 2.29 -16.25 0.34
CA HIS A 255 3.52 -16.56 -0.38
C HIS A 255 3.67 -15.63 -1.61
N LYS A 256 4.89 -15.40 -2.09
CA LYS A 256 5.21 -14.71 -3.36
C LYS A 256 4.35 -13.44 -3.63
N ASN A 257 4.70 -12.31 -3.02
CA ASN A 257 4.03 -11.01 -3.22
C ASN A 257 2.54 -11.00 -2.80
N GLY A 258 2.20 -11.69 -1.71
CA GLY A 258 0.85 -11.62 -1.12
C GLY A 258 -0.19 -12.55 -1.78
N LYS A 259 0.23 -13.49 -2.63
CA LYS A 259 -0.66 -14.54 -3.13
C LYS A 259 -0.99 -15.51 -2.01
N SER A 260 -2.27 -15.74 -1.79
CA SER A 260 -2.79 -16.66 -0.77
C SER A 260 -3.88 -17.53 -1.38
N VAL A 261 -4.14 -18.66 -0.72
CA VAL A 261 -5.31 -19.48 -1.06
C VAL A 261 -6.55 -18.62 -0.87
N SER A 262 -7.46 -18.67 -1.84
CA SER A 262 -8.71 -17.92 -1.82
C SER A 262 -9.88 -18.88 -1.94
N ILE A 263 -11.02 -18.57 -1.32
CA ILE A 263 -12.27 -19.30 -1.55
C ILE A 263 -13.15 -18.48 -2.48
N LEU A 264 -13.53 -19.09 -3.60
CA LEU A 264 -14.53 -18.59 -4.53
C LEU A 264 -15.89 -19.13 -4.08
N GLU A 265 -16.80 -18.25 -3.68
CA GLU A 265 -18.15 -18.60 -3.27
C GLU A 265 -19.16 -18.10 -4.30
N PHE A 266 -20.07 -18.98 -4.69
CA PHE A 266 -21.01 -18.76 -5.80
C PHE A 266 -22.41 -18.47 -5.29
N ASN A 267 -23.31 -18.03 -6.17
CA ASN A 267 -24.70 -17.69 -5.86
C ASN A 267 -25.56 -18.84 -5.31
N ASN A 268 -25.09 -20.08 -5.39
CA ASN A 268 -25.71 -21.25 -4.75
C ASN A 268 -24.98 -21.70 -3.48
N GLU A 269 -24.18 -20.81 -2.87
CA GLU A 269 -23.42 -21.00 -1.61
C GLU A 269 -22.29 -22.04 -1.66
N LYS A 270 -22.13 -22.77 -2.78
CA LYS A 270 -21.02 -23.69 -2.97
C LYS A 270 -19.70 -22.91 -3.07
N LYS A 271 -18.62 -23.59 -2.68
CA LYS A 271 -17.28 -23.02 -2.54
C LYS A 271 -16.26 -23.82 -3.34
N VAL A 272 -15.41 -23.11 -4.07
CA VAL A 272 -14.24 -23.67 -4.76
C VAL A 272 -12.98 -23.03 -4.19
N VAL A 273 -11.97 -23.86 -3.89
CA VAL A 273 -10.69 -23.37 -3.37
C VAL A 273 -9.77 -23.02 -4.54
N TYR A 274 -9.44 -21.74 -4.67
CA TYR A 274 -8.43 -21.26 -5.60
C TYR A 274 -7.04 -21.27 -4.95
N LYS A 275 -6.09 -21.95 -5.59
CA LYS A 275 -4.69 -22.01 -5.15
C LYS A 275 -3.78 -21.41 -6.23
N PRO A 276 -3.16 -20.24 -5.99
CA PRO A 276 -2.26 -19.61 -6.96
C PRO A 276 -0.86 -20.25 -6.92
N ARG A 277 -0.73 -21.51 -7.36
CA ARG A 277 0.54 -22.27 -7.38
C ARG A 277 0.99 -22.59 -8.78
#